data_AF-A0A538QCE5-F1
#
_entry.id   AF-A0A538QCE5-F1
#
_cell.length_a   1.000
_cell.length_b   1.000
_cell.length_c   1.000
_cell.angle_alpha   90.00
_cell.angle_beta   90.00
_cell.angle_gamma   90.00
#
_symmetry.space_group_name_H-M   'P 1'
#
loop_
_entity.id
_entity.type
_entity.pdbx_description
1 polymer ?
#
loop_
_entity_poly.entity_id
_entity_poly.type
_entity_poly.pdbx_seq_one_letter_code
_entity_poly.pdbx_strand_id
1 'polypeptide(L)'
;MAERGTDDDRRTALVPARPPRPEEFADDLRTVLDEGRYDSEPGADPAESLATAELDASTDADATGVPADPIHVLPTQQIGAPRRASSSISRPPTATATSPVDAMKLDEIARTRVFLKFVFALTAGGIIVALSTGGDHVAKLVVVIGSVAAALGAVVAFALIRDPATYDPRRLLAPALPIVFGSMSGVYYWGAGSPVAAMLVYGIYFFSLGVDRRVPTSMYALVAVIHAALGFGIMTGLLADHGVVQIGQLRTSEQLAIL
;
A
#
# COMPACT_ATOMS: atom_id res chain seq x y z
N MET A 1 74.31 -32.67 4.27
CA MET A 1 74.41 -31.83 3.07
C MET A 1 73.01 -31.40 2.70
N ALA A 2 72.82 -30.09 2.56
CA ALA A 2 71.54 -29.42 2.46
C ALA A 2 70.99 -29.51 1.03
N GLU A 3 69.73 -29.92 0.89
CA GLU A 3 68.91 -29.58 -0.27
C GLU A 3 67.55 -29.08 0.19
N ARG A 4 67.13 -28.03 -0.51
CA ARG A 4 66.23 -26.97 -0.11
C ARG A 4 64.86 -27.30 -0.70
N GLY A 5 63.98 -27.89 0.10
CA GLY A 5 62.57 -28.05 -0.25
C GLY A 5 61.86 -26.71 -0.12
N THR A 6 61.64 -26.05 -1.26
CA THR A 6 60.86 -24.82 -1.35
C THR A 6 59.39 -25.19 -1.26
N ASP A 7 58.75 -24.95 -0.11
CA ASP A 7 57.30 -25.00 0.05
C ASP A 7 56.66 -23.95 -0.88
N ASP A 8 55.92 -24.43 -1.88
CA ASP A 8 55.08 -23.60 -2.76
C ASP A 8 53.83 -23.20 -1.98
N ASP A 9 53.96 -22.07 -1.29
CA ASP A 9 52.96 -21.39 -0.48
C ASP A 9 51.85 -20.82 -1.38
N ARG A 10 50.98 -21.69 -1.92
CA ARG A 10 49.78 -21.28 -2.67
C ARG A 10 48.75 -20.68 -1.72
N ARG A 11 48.94 -19.40 -1.40
CA ARG A 11 47.88 -18.51 -0.93
C ARG A 11 46.77 -18.46 -1.97
N THR A 12 45.69 -19.18 -1.74
CA THR A 12 44.39 -18.91 -2.33
C THR A 12 43.98 -17.51 -1.89
N ALA A 13 44.20 -16.50 -2.73
CA ALA A 13 43.65 -15.18 -2.53
C ALA A 13 42.12 -15.32 -2.55
N LEU A 14 41.48 -15.17 -1.39
CA LEU A 14 40.05 -14.92 -1.28
C LEU A 14 39.74 -13.63 -2.04
N VAL A 15 39.26 -13.78 -3.28
CA VAL A 15 38.64 -12.69 -4.03
C VAL A 15 37.41 -12.25 -3.21
N PRO A 16 37.32 -11.01 -2.73
CA PRO A 16 36.11 -10.56 -2.06
C PRO A 16 34.96 -10.60 -3.05
N ALA A 17 33.89 -11.32 -2.70
CA ALA A 17 32.69 -11.42 -3.50
C ALA A 17 32.17 -10.01 -3.81
N ARG A 18 31.99 -9.72 -5.10
CA ARG A 18 31.44 -8.44 -5.56
C ARG A 18 30.01 -8.30 -5.02
N PRO A 19 29.62 -7.15 -4.43
CA PRO A 19 28.24 -6.94 -4.05
C PRO A 19 27.34 -6.94 -5.30
N PRO A 20 26.18 -7.61 -5.24
CA PRO A 20 25.27 -7.73 -6.38
C PRO A 20 24.79 -6.35 -6.82
N ARG A 21 24.68 -6.16 -8.14
CA ARG A 21 24.22 -4.88 -8.71
C ARG A 21 22.70 -4.82 -8.64
N PRO A 22 22.09 -3.67 -8.33
CA PRO A 22 20.63 -3.53 -8.24
C PRO A 22 19.92 -3.84 -9.58
N GLU A 23 20.64 -3.82 -10.69
CA GLU A 23 20.12 -4.13 -12.03
C GLU A 23 19.84 -5.64 -12.23
N GLU A 24 20.52 -6.54 -11.51
CA GLU A 24 20.26 -7.99 -11.61
C GLU A 24 18.91 -8.41 -11.00
N PHE A 25 18.32 -7.57 -10.13
CA PHE A 25 16.99 -7.81 -9.56
C PHE A 25 15.84 -7.35 -10.48
N ALA A 26 16.13 -6.56 -11.51
CA ALA A 26 15.11 -6.04 -12.41
C ALA A 26 14.73 -7.02 -13.53
N ASP A 27 15.64 -7.92 -13.90
CA ASP A 27 15.46 -8.79 -15.06
C ASP A 27 14.75 -10.13 -14.76
N ASP A 28 14.63 -10.54 -13.49
CA ASP A 28 13.93 -11.78 -13.11
C ASP A 28 12.50 -11.48 -12.63
N LEU A 29 11.65 -11.05 -13.56
CA LEU A 29 10.22 -10.82 -13.33
C LEU A 29 9.42 -12.13 -13.32
N ARG A 30 9.93 -13.18 -12.68
CA ARG A 30 9.13 -14.37 -12.31
C ARG A 30 8.50 -14.12 -10.96
N THR A 31 7.35 -13.45 -11.01
CA THR A 31 6.47 -13.24 -9.88
C THR A 31 6.08 -14.58 -9.23
N VAL A 32 6.20 -14.63 -7.91
CA VAL A 32 5.87 -15.75 -7.00
C VAL A 32 4.34 -15.98 -6.91
N LEU A 33 3.60 -15.79 -8.00
CA LEU A 33 2.13 -15.82 -8.04
C LEU A 33 1.55 -16.83 -9.05
N ASP A 34 2.37 -17.71 -9.64
CA ASP A 34 1.92 -18.70 -10.63
C ASP A 34 2.05 -20.15 -10.12
N GLU A 35 1.39 -20.47 -9.00
CA GLU A 35 1.16 -21.85 -8.54
C GLU A 35 -0.34 -22.15 -8.41
N GLY A 36 -1.13 -21.72 -9.39
CA GLY A 36 -2.59 -21.89 -9.39
C GLY A 36 -3.19 -22.47 -10.66
N ARG A 37 -2.39 -22.92 -11.63
CA ARG A 37 -2.90 -23.48 -12.88
C ARG A 37 -3.11 -24.99 -12.73
N TYR A 38 -4.31 -25.36 -12.30
CA TYR A 38 -4.81 -26.72 -12.47
C TYR A 38 -5.02 -26.98 -13.96
N ASP A 39 -4.26 -27.93 -14.50
CA ASP A 39 -4.51 -28.54 -15.80
C ASP A 39 -5.86 -29.26 -15.75
N SER A 40 -6.86 -28.69 -16.42
CA SER A 40 -8.13 -29.37 -16.70
C SER A 40 -8.11 -29.75 -18.18
N GLU A 41 -7.87 -31.02 -18.47
CA GLU A 41 -8.07 -31.57 -19.81
C GLU A 41 -9.56 -31.53 -20.20
N PRO A 42 -9.89 -31.36 -21.50
CA PRO A 42 -11.26 -31.24 -21.97
C PRO A 42 -11.86 -32.62 -22.32
N GLY A 43 -12.95 -33.01 -21.65
CA GLY A 43 -13.91 -33.97 -22.20
C GLY A 43 -14.53 -34.95 -21.20
N ALA A 44 -15.76 -34.65 -20.76
CA ALA A 44 -16.90 -35.58 -20.63
C ALA A 44 -18.05 -34.90 -19.84
N ASP A 45 -19.27 -35.06 -20.34
CA ASP A 45 -20.50 -34.41 -19.86
C ASP A 45 -20.92 -34.78 -18.42
N PRO A 46 -21.73 -33.93 -17.74
CA PRO A 46 -22.11 -34.09 -16.34
C PRO A 46 -23.48 -34.78 -16.19
N ALA A 47 -23.55 -36.10 -16.31
CA ALA A 47 -24.76 -36.84 -15.95
C ALA A 47 -24.52 -38.36 -15.90
N GLU A 48 -23.84 -38.88 -14.89
CA GLU A 48 -24.02 -40.28 -14.46
C GLU A 48 -23.30 -40.56 -13.12
N SER A 49 -23.87 -41.47 -12.33
CA SER A 49 -23.29 -42.03 -11.11
C SER A 49 -23.54 -41.30 -9.78
N LEU A 50 -24.79 -40.85 -9.57
CA LEU A 50 -25.44 -41.05 -8.28
C LEU A 50 -26.26 -42.34 -8.36
N ALA A 51 -25.64 -43.50 -8.13
CA ALA A 51 -26.28 -44.74 -7.68
C ALA A 51 -25.28 -45.90 -7.72
N THR A 52 -25.46 -46.86 -6.81
CA THR A 52 -24.73 -48.14 -6.62
C THR A 52 -23.38 -48.04 -5.91
N ALA A 53 -23.07 -48.79 -4.86
CA ALA A 53 -23.79 -49.77 -4.05
C ALA A 53 -22.96 -49.91 -2.74
N GLU A 54 -23.56 -49.71 -1.58
CA GLU A 54 -23.86 -50.77 -0.59
C GLU A 54 -22.91 -51.99 -0.58
N LEU A 55 -22.40 -52.24 0.64
CA LEU A 55 -21.97 -53.49 1.26
C LEU A 55 -20.94 -54.37 0.53
N ASP A 56 -19.76 -54.52 1.13
CA ASP A 56 -19.43 -55.83 1.70
C ASP A 56 -18.37 -55.76 2.81
N ALA A 57 -18.57 -56.64 3.78
CA ALA A 57 -17.84 -56.73 5.03
C ALA A 57 -16.63 -57.67 4.94
N SER A 58 -15.63 -57.37 5.80
CA SER A 58 -14.68 -58.29 6.46
C SER A 58 -13.83 -59.25 5.60
N THR A 59 -12.51 -59.03 5.62
CA THR A 59 -11.51 -60.11 5.77
C THR A 59 -10.27 -59.53 6.45
N ASP A 60 -9.85 -60.23 7.52
CA ASP A 60 -8.69 -59.95 8.37
C ASP A 60 -7.32 -60.18 7.68
N ALA A 61 -6.30 -59.62 8.34
CA ALA A 61 -4.88 -59.98 8.34
C ALA A 61 -4.00 -59.53 7.16
N ASP A 62 -3.10 -58.58 7.41
CA ASP A 62 -1.70 -58.85 7.82
C ASP A 62 -0.80 -57.65 7.46
N ALA A 63 0.29 -57.54 8.21
CA ALA A 63 1.19 -56.41 8.33
C ALA A 63 1.71 -55.80 7.01
N THR A 64 1.69 -54.47 6.94
CA THR A 64 2.87 -53.63 6.66
C THR A 64 2.47 -52.16 6.80
N GLY A 65 2.61 -51.65 8.03
CA GLY A 65 2.48 -50.22 8.30
C GLY A 65 3.58 -49.44 7.60
N VAL A 66 3.21 -48.62 6.62
CA VAL A 66 4.03 -47.49 6.18
C VAL A 66 3.64 -46.31 7.08
N PRO A 67 4.51 -45.87 8.00
CA PRO A 67 4.21 -44.68 8.78
C PRO A 67 4.17 -43.47 7.85
N ALA A 68 3.15 -42.63 8.00
CA ALA A 68 3.12 -41.32 7.39
C ALA A 68 4.35 -40.53 7.88
N ASP A 69 5.27 -40.22 6.98
CA ASP A 69 6.45 -39.43 7.29
C ASP A 69 6.04 -38.04 7.82
N PRO A 70 6.48 -37.65 9.02
CA PRO A 70 6.22 -36.30 9.52
C PRO A 70 7.12 -35.31 8.75
N ILE A 71 6.55 -34.57 7.79
CA ILE A 71 7.25 -33.49 7.05
C ILE A 71 7.46 -32.23 7.92
N HIS A 72 7.79 -32.42 9.20
CA HIS A 72 8.11 -31.36 10.17
C HIS A 72 9.36 -31.70 10.99
N VAL A 73 10.37 -32.32 10.38
CA VAL A 73 11.67 -32.62 11.02
C VAL A 73 12.82 -31.76 10.47
N LEU A 74 12.54 -30.64 9.82
CA LEU A 74 13.60 -29.67 9.52
C LEU A 74 14.09 -29.07 10.85
N PRO A 75 15.40 -29.15 11.16
CA PRO A 75 15.94 -28.55 12.37
C PRO A 75 15.69 -27.03 12.32
N THR A 76 14.79 -26.52 13.15
CA THR A 76 14.76 -25.09 13.43
C THR A 76 16.11 -24.72 14.02
N GLN A 77 16.92 -23.98 13.28
CA GLN A 77 18.17 -23.41 13.78
C GLN A 77 17.84 -22.53 15.00
N GLN A 78 18.01 -23.07 16.19
CA GLN A 78 18.02 -22.26 17.41
C GLN A 78 19.30 -21.44 17.40
N ILE A 79 19.17 -20.13 17.18
CA ILE A 79 20.26 -19.18 17.38
C ILE A 79 20.69 -19.30 18.85
N GLY A 80 21.92 -19.78 19.05
CA GLY A 80 22.44 -20.13 20.36
C GLY A 80 22.49 -18.94 21.31
N ALA A 81 21.74 -19.02 22.41
CA ALA A 81 21.90 -18.11 23.54
C ALA A 81 23.21 -18.45 24.29
N PRO A 82 24.07 -17.47 24.61
CA PRO A 82 25.25 -17.71 25.43
C PRO A 82 24.83 -18.10 26.86
N ARG A 83 25.31 -19.27 27.32
CA ARG A 83 24.96 -19.84 28.62
C ARG A 83 25.88 -19.33 29.74
N ARG A 84 25.35 -18.33 30.46
CA ARG A 84 25.31 -18.14 31.94
C ARG A 84 26.57 -17.76 32.72
N ALA A 85 26.51 -16.59 33.36
CA ALA A 85 26.89 -16.43 34.77
C ALA A 85 25.66 -15.99 35.55
N SER A 86 25.39 -16.65 36.68
CA SER A 86 24.22 -16.45 37.52
C SER A 86 24.29 -15.10 38.24
N SER A 87 23.45 -14.15 37.83
CA SER A 87 22.97 -13.07 38.70
C SER A 87 21.45 -13.11 38.66
N SER A 88 20.82 -12.96 39.83
CA SER A 88 19.38 -12.88 39.99
C SER A 88 18.86 -11.61 39.32
N ILE A 89 18.67 -11.66 38.02
CA ILE A 89 18.00 -10.62 37.25
C ILE A 89 16.52 -10.95 37.27
N SER A 90 15.76 -10.13 38.00
CA SER A 90 14.31 -10.08 37.95
C SER A 90 13.84 -10.32 36.53
N ARG A 91 12.98 -11.33 36.37
CA ARG A 91 12.23 -11.60 35.14
C ARG A 91 11.80 -10.24 34.55
N PRO A 92 12.31 -9.82 33.39
CA PRO A 92 11.71 -8.66 32.73
C PRO A 92 10.25 -9.03 32.52
N PRO A 93 9.29 -8.15 32.85
CA PRO A 93 7.89 -8.44 32.63
C PRO A 93 7.77 -8.86 31.17
N THR A 94 7.25 -10.07 30.96
CA THR A 94 6.83 -10.54 29.65
C THR A 94 6.18 -9.36 28.97
N ALA A 95 6.82 -8.81 27.92
CA ALA A 95 6.33 -7.63 27.24
C ALA A 95 4.88 -7.92 26.90
N THR A 96 3.96 -7.21 27.55
CA THR A 96 2.52 -7.38 27.40
C THR A 96 2.25 -7.35 25.92
N ALA A 97 1.84 -8.49 25.37
CA ALA A 97 1.55 -8.62 23.96
C ALA A 97 0.41 -7.64 23.64
N THR A 98 0.76 -6.47 23.11
CA THR A 98 -0.17 -5.64 22.33
C THR A 98 -0.73 -6.58 21.27
N SER A 99 -2.05 -6.75 21.26
CA SER A 99 -2.68 -7.65 20.29
C SER A 99 -2.26 -7.24 18.86
N PRO A 100 -2.20 -8.16 17.89
CA PRO A 100 -1.89 -7.80 16.49
C PRO A 100 -2.77 -6.66 15.98
N VAL A 101 -4.03 -6.60 16.43
CA VAL A 101 -4.98 -5.54 16.10
C VAL A 101 -4.55 -4.18 16.66
N ASP A 102 -4.05 -4.14 17.89
CA ASP A 102 -3.56 -2.89 18.50
C ASP A 102 -2.27 -2.41 17.83
N ALA A 103 -1.39 -3.33 17.44
CA ALA A 103 -0.20 -3.00 16.67
C ALA A 103 -0.55 -2.38 15.31
N MET A 104 -1.52 -2.96 14.58
CA MET A 104 -2.00 -2.41 13.31
C MET A 104 -2.64 -1.03 13.47
N LYS A 105 -3.43 -0.81 14.53
CA LYS A 105 -4.02 0.52 14.81
C LYS A 105 -2.96 1.59 15.07
N LEU A 106 -1.92 1.26 15.84
CA LEU A 106 -0.81 2.19 16.12
C LEU A 106 -0.03 2.55 14.86
N ASP A 107 0.20 1.56 13.98
CA ASP A 107 0.81 1.80 12.67
C ASP A 107 -0.06 2.72 11.78
N GLU A 108 -1.37 2.47 11.73
CA GLU A 108 -2.32 3.29 10.98
C GLU A 108 -2.36 4.75 11.48
N ILE A 109 -2.33 4.97 12.79
CA ILE A 109 -2.23 6.30 13.40
C ILE A 109 -0.91 6.98 13.04
N ALA A 110 0.22 6.27 13.13
CA ALA A 110 1.53 6.81 12.79
C ALA A 110 1.58 7.25 11.31
N ARG A 111 1.09 6.41 10.41
CA ARG A 111 0.98 6.70 8.98
C ARG A 111 0.07 7.89 8.70
N THR A 112 -1.09 7.96 9.35
CA THR A 112 -2.03 9.08 9.19
C THR A 112 -1.42 10.39 9.68
N ARG A 113 -0.63 10.39 10.76
CA ARG A 113 0.09 11.59 11.22
C ARG A 113 1.10 12.09 10.19
N VAL A 114 1.82 11.19 9.53
CA VAL A 114 2.76 11.55 8.46
C VAL A 114 2.00 12.13 7.26
N PHE A 115 0.93 11.47 6.84
CA PHE A 115 0.06 11.95 5.77
C PHE A 115 -0.47 13.37 6.06
N LEU A 116 -1.00 13.62 7.26
CA LEU A 116 -1.54 14.94 7.61
C LEU A 116 -0.47 16.05 7.60
N LYS A 117 0.78 15.74 7.96
CA LYS A 117 1.89 16.70 7.80
C LYS A 117 2.14 17.05 6.34
N PHE A 118 2.07 16.07 5.44
CA PHE A 118 2.11 16.33 4.01
C PHE A 118 0.93 17.17 3.54
N VAL A 119 -0.29 16.92 4.04
CA VAL A 119 -1.45 17.77 3.74
C VAL A 119 -1.22 19.23 4.17
N PHE A 120 -0.64 19.48 5.35
CA PHE A 120 -0.26 20.84 5.75
C PHE A 120 0.79 21.46 4.82
N ALA A 121 1.82 20.70 4.45
CA ALA A 121 2.84 21.18 3.54
C ALA A 121 2.27 21.51 2.14
N LEU A 122 1.40 20.65 1.62
CA LEU A 122 0.75 20.83 0.31
C LEU A 122 -0.25 21.98 0.31
N THR A 123 -1.04 22.15 1.37
CA THR A 123 -1.96 23.29 1.49
C THR A 123 -1.21 24.62 1.60
N ALA A 124 -0.15 24.68 2.41
CA ALA A 124 0.71 25.86 2.49
C ALA A 124 1.39 26.16 1.15
N GLY A 125 2.00 25.14 0.53
CA GLY A 125 2.64 25.27 -0.78
C GLY A 125 1.66 25.69 -1.88
N GLY A 126 0.48 25.09 -1.92
CA GLY A 126 -0.59 25.43 -2.86
C GLY A 126 -1.05 26.88 -2.73
N ILE A 127 -1.23 27.38 -1.50
CA ILE A 127 -1.56 28.79 -1.24
C ILE A 127 -0.43 29.70 -1.74
N ILE A 128 0.83 29.40 -1.38
CA ILE A 128 1.98 30.21 -1.80
C ILE A 128 2.07 30.27 -3.33
N VAL A 129 1.96 29.12 -4.00
CA VAL A 129 2.02 29.05 -5.47
C VAL A 129 0.85 29.82 -6.07
N ALA A 130 -0.39 29.59 -5.66
CA ALA A 130 -1.58 30.26 -6.21
C ALA A 130 -1.55 31.79 -6.05
N LEU A 131 -0.99 32.29 -4.94
CA LEU A 131 -0.81 33.72 -4.71
C LEU A 131 0.36 34.31 -5.51
N SER A 132 1.39 33.50 -5.80
CA SER A 132 2.58 33.94 -6.54
C SER A 132 2.41 33.85 -8.06
N THR A 133 1.50 33.01 -8.55
CA THR A 133 1.21 32.85 -9.97
C THR A 133 0.12 33.80 -10.46
N GLY A 134 0.11 34.11 -11.76
CA GLY A 134 -1.03 34.75 -12.42
C GLY A 134 -2.26 33.84 -12.47
N GLY A 135 -3.34 34.29 -13.10
CA GLY A 135 -4.52 33.46 -13.37
C GLY A 135 -5.83 34.13 -12.98
N ASP A 136 -6.92 33.40 -13.21
CA ASP A 136 -8.27 33.86 -12.92
C ASP A 136 -8.51 34.12 -11.43
N HIS A 137 -9.18 35.23 -11.11
CA HIS A 137 -9.41 35.66 -9.73
C HIS A 137 -10.37 34.73 -8.99
N VAL A 138 -11.37 34.19 -9.67
CA VAL A 138 -12.36 33.28 -9.07
C VAL A 138 -11.69 31.96 -8.75
N ALA A 139 -10.93 31.39 -9.69
CA ALA A 139 -10.23 30.13 -9.48
C ALA A 139 -9.17 30.24 -8.37
N LYS A 140 -8.44 31.37 -8.28
CA LYS A 140 -7.54 31.66 -7.15
C LYS A 140 -8.26 31.71 -5.81
N LEU A 141 -9.41 32.39 -5.75
CA LEU A 141 -10.19 32.49 -4.53
C LEU A 141 -10.68 31.10 -4.09
N VAL A 142 -11.18 30.30 -5.04
CA VAL A 142 -11.65 28.93 -4.80
C VAL A 142 -10.53 28.05 -4.25
N VAL A 143 -9.33 28.09 -4.82
CA VAL A 143 -8.20 27.28 -4.33
C VAL A 143 -7.68 27.73 -2.97
N VAL A 144 -7.68 29.03 -2.68
CA VAL A 144 -7.28 29.54 -1.36
C VAL A 144 -8.29 29.11 -0.30
N ILE A 145 -9.59 29.29 -0.55
CA ILE A 145 -10.65 28.87 0.37
C ILE A 145 -10.60 27.34 0.57
N GLY A 146 -10.45 26.59 -0.51
CA GLY A 146 -10.34 25.14 -0.45
C GLY A 146 -9.10 24.68 0.32
N SER A 147 -7.96 25.31 0.13
CA SER A 147 -6.72 25.00 0.88
C SER A 147 -6.86 25.30 2.37
N VAL A 148 -7.50 26.41 2.74
CA VAL A 148 -7.80 26.73 4.14
C VAL A 148 -8.77 25.71 4.74
N ALA A 149 -9.83 25.34 4.02
CA ALA A 149 -10.76 24.31 4.46
C ALA A 149 -10.05 22.96 4.67
N ALA A 150 -9.19 22.55 3.74
CA ALA A 150 -8.39 21.34 3.87
C ALA A 150 -7.44 21.38 5.07
N ALA A 151 -6.78 22.51 5.33
CA ALA A 151 -5.95 22.69 6.51
C ALA A 151 -6.77 22.55 7.81
N LEU A 152 -7.97 23.14 7.88
CA LEU A 152 -8.88 22.99 9.02
C LEU A 152 -9.33 21.53 9.19
N GLY A 153 -9.68 20.86 8.09
CA GLY A 153 -9.98 19.42 8.08
C GLY A 153 -8.82 18.59 8.63
N ALA A 154 -7.59 18.89 8.19
CA ALA A 154 -6.38 18.25 8.68
C ALA A 154 -6.14 18.51 10.17
N VAL A 155 -6.41 19.71 10.69
CA VAL A 155 -6.33 20.02 12.13
C VAL A 155 -7.31 19.15 12.92
N VAL A 156 -8.56 19.06 12.47
CA VAL A 156 -9.58 18.23 13.12
C VAL A 156 -9.18 16.75 13.08
N ALA A 157 -8.74 16.25 11.92
CA ALA A 157 -8.23 14.87 11.80
C ALA A 157 -7.04 14.62 12.74
N PHE A 158 -6.11 15.57 12.83
CA PHE A 158 -4.94 15.45 13.70
C PHE A 158 -5.32 15.41 15.18
N ALA A 159 -6.35 16.18 15.58
CA ALA A 159 -6.90 16.14 16.93
C ALA A 159 -7.56 14.79 17.23
N LEU A 160 -8.32 14.23 16.29
CA LEU A 160 -9.00 12.93 16.44
C LEU A 160 -8.04 11.75 16.58
N ILE A 161 -6.88 11.79 15.93
CA ILE A 161 -5.85 10.72 16.02
C ILE A 161 -4.82 10.95 17.14
N ARG A 162 -5.00 11.98 17.95
CA ARG A 162 -4.08 12.30 19.05
C ARG A 162 -4.13 11.25 20.14
N ASP A 163 -5.32 10.73 20.44
CA ASP A 163 -5.56 9.71 21.44
C ASP A 163 -5.82 8.33 20.79
N PRO A 164 -4.87 7.38 20.88
CA PRO A 164 -5.05 6.04 20.32
C PRO A 164 -6.19 5.25 20.95
N ALA A 165 -6.58 5.54 22.21
CA ALA A 165 -7.61 4.78 22.91
C ALA A 165 -9.02 5.04 22.36
N THR A 166 -9.24 6.23 21.79
CA THR A 166 -10.53 6.67 21.23
C THR A 166 -10.55 6.71 19.71
N TYR A 167 -9.48 6.22 19.07
CA TYR A 167 -9.33 6.20 17.62
C TYR A 167 -10.36 5.28 16.94
N ASP A 168 -11.11 5.86 16.01
CA ASP A 168 -12.05 5.17 15.13
C ASP A 168 -11.85 5.69 13.70
N PRO A 169 -11.44 4.85 12.74
CA PRO A 169 -11.22 5.23 11.34
C PRO A 169 -12.42 5.92 10.70
N ARG A 170 -13.65 5.57 11.09
CA ARG A 170 -14.88 6.13 10.50
C ARG A 170 -15.03 7.61 10.82
N ARG A 171 -14.51 8.06 11.96
CA ARG A 171 -14.54 9.47 12.37
C ARG A 171 -13.64 10.34 11.50
N LEU A 172 -12.72 9.75 10.73
CA LEU A 172 -11.88 10.47 9.78
C LEU A 172 -12.61 10.83 8.48
N LEU A 173 -13.76 10.23 8.18
CA LEU A 173 -14.53 10.56 6.98
C LEU A 173 -14.98 12.03 6.97
N ALA A 174 -15.51 12.51 8.10
CA ALA A 174 -15.98 13.89 8.23
C ALA A 174 -14.88 14.95 7.97
N PRO A 175 -13.70 14.91 8.63
CA PRO A 175 -12.62 15.85 8.33
C PRO A 175 -11.93 15.61 6.98
N ALA A 176 -12.10 14.43 6.36
CA ALA A 176 -11.57 14.19 5.02
C ALA A 176 -12.36 14.91 3.92
N LEU A 177 -13.65 15.19 4.11
CA LEU A 177 -14.46 15.95 3.14
C LEU A 177 -13.86 17.32 2.79
N PRO A 178 -13.51 18.20 3.74
CA PRO A 178 -12.88 19.47 3.41
C PRO A 178 -11.46 19.30 2.84
N ILE A 179 -10.75 18.20 3.15
CA ILE A 179 -9.45 17.89 2.51
C ILE A 179 -9.66 17.59 1.03
N VAL A 180 -10.62 16.73 0.69
CA VAL A 180 -10.99 16.43 -0.71
C VAL A 180 -11.44 17.70 -1.44
N PHE A 181 -12.27 18.52 -0.80
CA PHE A 181 -12.70 19.80 -1.37
C PHE A 181 -11.49 20.69 -1.68
N GLY A 182 -10.54 20.82 -0.77
CA GLY A 182 -9.31 21.58 -1.02
C GLY A 182 -8.48 21.00 -2.15
N SER A 183 -8.30 19.69 -2.22
CA SER A 183 -7.60 19.07 -3.35
C SER A 183 -8.32 19.30 -4.68
N MET A 184 -9.64 19.20 -4.73
CA MET A 184 -10.45 19.44 -5.93
C MET A 184 -10.45 20.92 -6.35
N SER A 185 -10.39 21.84 -5.40
CA SER A 185 -10.19 23.26 -5.69
C SER A 185 -8.84 23.51 -6.38
N GLY A 186 -7.82 22.72 -6.04
CA GLY A 186 -6.53 22.71 -6.74
C GLY A 186 -6.67 22.18 -8.17
N VAL A 187 -7.36 21.05 -8.35
CA VAL A 187 -7.64 20.52 -9.70
C VAL A 187 -8.36 21.57 -10.57
N TYR A 188 -9.32 22.31 -9.99
CA TYR A 188 -10.01 23.38 -10.70
C TYR A 188 -9.08 24.54 -11.10
N TYR A 189 -8.16 24.95 -10.22
CA TYR A 189 -7.24 26.06 -10.51
C TYR A 189 -6.11 25.68 -11.48
N TRP A 190 -5.49 24.49 -11.32
CA TRP A 190 -4.38 24.06 -12.16
C TRP A 190 -4.81 23.30 -13.42
N GLY A 191 -6.04 22.77 -13.46
CA GLY A 191 -6.59 21.97 -14.55
C GLY A 191 -6.68 20.48 -14.21
N ALA A 192 -7.58 19.74 -14.89
CA ALA A 192 -7.81 18.31 -14.62
C ALA A 192 -6.58 17.46 -14.93
N GLY A 193 -5.83 17.78 -15.99
CA GLY A 193 -4.58 17.11 -16.35
C GLY A 193 -3.36 17.51 -15.51
N SER A 194 -3.55 18.23 -14.41
CA SER A 194 -2.44 18.69 -13.56
C SER A 194 -1.90 17.56 -12.65
N PRO A 195 -0.66 17.68 -12.16
CA PRO A 195 -0.10 16.74 -11.18
C PRO A 195 -0.92 16.60 -9.90
N VAL A 196 -1.80 17.57 -9.59
CA VAL A 196 -2.69 17.53 -8.42
C VAL A 196 -3.62 16.31 -8.47
N ALA A 197 -4.09 15.93 -9.66
CA ALA A 197 -4.93 14.74 -9.85
C ALA A 197 -4.18 13.45 -9.47
N ALA A 198 -2.91 13.33 -9.84
CA ALA A 198 -2.08 12.20 -9.44
C ALA A 198 -1.81 12.18 -7.92
N MET A 199 -1.67 13.35 -7.29
CA MET A 199 -1.50 13.43 -5.82
C MET A 199 -2.71 12.91 -5.05
N LEU A 200 -3.93 13.03 -5.60
CA LEU A 200 -5.14 12.46 -5.00
C LEU A 200 -5.07 10.94 -4.92
N VAL A 201 -4.59 10.28 -5.97
CA VAL A 201 -4.39 8.82 -6.00
C VAL A 201 -3.41 8.40 -4.92
N TYR A 202 -2.31 9.14 -4.76
CA TYR A 202 -1.33 8.89 -3.70
C TYR A 202 -1.94 9.09 -2.31
N GLY A 203 -2.80 10.09 -2.12
CA GLY A 203 -3.55 10.28 -0.88
C GLY A 203 -4.47 9.10 -0.56
N ILE A 204 -5.21 8.60 -1.55
CA ILE A 204 -6.10 7.44 -1.38
C ILE A 204 -5.28 6.18 -1.06
N TYR A 205 -4.12 5.99 -1.68
CA TYR A 205 -3.21 4.88 -1.39
C TYR A 205 -2.84 4.82 0.10
N PHE A 206 -2.54 5.97 0.73
CA PHE A 206 -2.26 6.01 2.17
C PHE A 206 -3.40 5.47 3.05
N PHE A 207 -4.65 5.75 2.67
CA PHE A 207 -5.84 5.23 3.35
C PHE A 207 -6.12 3.76 3.02
N SER A 208 -5.70 3.29 1.84
CA SER A 208 -5.88 1.89 1.43
C SER A 208 -5.07 0.89 2.27
N LEU A 209 -4.02 1.36 2.93
CA LEU A 209 -3.21 0.58 3.86
C LEU A 209 -3.87 0.40 5.23
N GLY A 210 -5.02 1.05 5.48
CA GLY A 210 -5.80 0.92 6.71
C GLY A 210 -6.62 -0.37 6.78
N VAL A 211 -7.18 -0.66 7.95
CA VAL A 211 -7.94 -1.90 8.19
C VAL A 211 -9.32 -1.88 7.52
N ASP A 212 -9.97 -0.72 7.43
CA ASP A 212 -11.33 -0.59 6.89
C ASP A 212 -11.31 -0.21 5.40
N ARG A 213 -11.66 -1.17 4.53
CA ARG A 213 -11.76 -0.97 3.07
C ARG A 213 -12.84 0.04 2.67
N ARG A 214 -13.85 0.30 3.50
CA ARG A 214 -14.95 1.21 3.16
C ARG A 214 -14.49 2.65 3.04
N VAL A 215 -13.51 3.05 3.85
CA VAL A 215 -12.95 4.40 3.86
C VAL A 215 -12.28 4.75 2.52
N PRO A 216 -11.26 4.01 2.05
CA PRO A 216 -10.62 4.31 0.77
C PRO A 216 -11.58 4.15 -0.42
N THR A 217 -12.50 3.17 -0.40
CA THR A 217 -13.50 3.04 -1.49
C THR A 217 -14.45 4.24 -1.54
N SER A 218 -14.93 4.72 -0.40
CA SER A 218 -15.81 5.90 -0.34
C SER A 218 -15.06 7.17 -0.77
N MET A 219 -13.80 7.31 -0.34
CA MET A 219 -12.95 8.43 -0.73
C MET A 219 -12.67 8.43 -2.23
N TYR A 220 -12.34 7.26 -2.78
CA TYR A 220 -12.15 7.07 -4.21
C TYR A 220 -13.41 7.42 -4.99
N ALA A 221 -14.56 6.87 -4.62
CA ALA A 221 -15.82 7.14 -5.29
C ALA A 221 -16.16 8.64 -5.27
N LEU A 222 -15.98 9.31 -4.13
CA LEU A 222 -16.19 10.75 -4.00
C LEU A 222 -15.27 11.54 -4.92
N VAL A 223 -13.96 11.23 -4.89
CA VAL A 223 -12.94 11.87 -5.71
C VAL A 223 -13.21 11.68 -7.19
N ALA A 224 -13.50 10.44 -7.62
CA ALA A 224 -13.77 10.09 -9.00
C ALA A 224 -15.03 10.80 -9.52
N VAL A 225 -16.12 10.83 -8.74
CA VAL A 225 -17.36 11.53 -9.12
C VAL A 225 -17.13 13.03 -9.27
N ILE A 226 -16.44 13.66 -8.32
CA ILE A 226 -16.16 15.11 -8.40
C ILE A 226 -15.24 15.41 -9.58
N HIS A 227 -14.18 14.63 -9.78
CA HIS A 227 -13.24 14.82 -10.87
C HIS A 227 -13.92 14.64 -12.24
N ALA A 228 -14.71 13.57 -12.40
CA ALA A 228 -15.48 13.31 -13.61
C ALA A 228 -16.50 14.43 -13.88
N ALA A 229 -17.22 14.89 -12.86
CA ALA A 229 -18.16 16.00 -13.00
C ALA A 229 -17.46 17.30 -13.42
N LEU A 230 -16.30 17.60 -12.83
CA LEU A 230 -15.50 18.78 -13.17
C LEU A 230 -14.98 18.69 -14.60
N GLY A 231 -14.32 17.58 -14.96
CA GLY A 231 -13.76 17.37 -16.29
C GLY A 231 -14.82 17.32 -17.39
N PHE A 232 -15.95 16.65 -17.13
CA PHE A 232 -17.08 16.63 -18.06
C PHE A 232 -17.73 18.01 -18.21
N GLY A 233 -17.88 18.76 -17.12
CA GLY A 233 -18.40 20.12 -17.15
C GLY A 233 -17.52 21.05 -17.99
N ILE A 234 -16.19 20.92 -17.89
CA ILE A 234 -15.24 21.67 -18.72
C ILE A 234 -15.31 21.21 -20.19
N MET A 235 -15.30 19.90 -20.44
CA MET A 235 -15.32 19.34 -21.81
C MET A 235 -16.59 19.71 -22.59
N THR A 236 -17.73 19.79 -21.90
CA THR A 236 -19.02 20.21 -22.50
C THR A 236 -19.18 21.72 -22.61
N GLY A 237 -18.25 22.50 -22.04
CA GLY A 237 -18.34 23.97 -21.97
C GLY A 237 -19.35 24.50 -20.96
N LEU A 238 -19.89 23.63 -20.08
CA LEU A 238 -20.78 24.03 -18.99
C LEU A 238 -20.03 24.78 -17.88
N LEU A 239 -18.76 24.41 -17.66
CA LEU A 239 -17.83 25.09 -16.78
C LEU A 239 -16.74 25.75 -17.61
N ALA A 240 -16.35 26.97 -17.22
CA ALA A 240 -15.21 27.63 -17.84
C ALA A 240 -13.91 26.93 -17.45
N ASP A 241 -13.04 26.71 -18.44
CA ASP A 241 -11.69 26.17 -18.22
C ASP A 241 -10.80 27.28 -17.65
N HIS A 242 -10.73 27.35 -16.32
CA HIS A 242 -9.84 28.25 -15.60
C HIS A 242 -8.46 27.64 -15.32
N GLY A 243 -8.22 26.43 -15.82
CA GLY A 243 -6.98 25.71 -15.60
C GLY A 243 -5.79 26.45 -16.20
N VAL A 244 -4.70 26.52 -15.44
CA VAL A 244 -3.39 26.94 -16.01
C VAL A 244 -2.98 25.99 -17.14
N VAL A 245 -3.32 24.71 -17.02
CA VAL A 245 -3.20 23.72 -18.10
C VAL A 245 -4.58 23.51 -18.72
N GLN A 246 -4.79 24.08 -19.91
CA GLN A 246 -6.08 24.03 -20.61
C GLN A 246 -6.26 22.72 -21.38
N ILE A 247 -7.43 22.10 -21.21
CA ILE A 247 -7.77 20.82 -21.86
C ILE A 247 -8.22 21.04 -23.30
N GLY A 248 -8.73 22.23 -23.62
CA GLY A 248 -9.24 22.58 -24.95
C GLY A 248 -8.19 22.54 -26.07
N GLN A 249 -6.90 22.46 -25.75
CA GLN A 249 -5.81 22.36 -26.73
C GLN A 249 -5.51 20.90 -27.16
N LEU A 250 -6.09 19.92 -26.48
CA LEU A 250 -5.86 18.49 -26.73
C LEU A 250 -6.95 17.88 -27.63
N ARG A 251 -6.62 16.81 -28.35
CA ARG A 251 -7.59 16.04 -29.14
C ARG A 251 -8.58 15.33 -28.22
N THR A 252 -9.83 15.10 -28.67
CA THR A 252 -10.87 14.45 -27.84
C THR A 252 -10.47 13.09 -27.26
N SER A 253 -9.66 12.31 -27.98
CA SER A 253 -9.11 11.05 -27.46
C SER A 253 -8.14 11.23 -26.30
N GLU A 254 -7.36 12.31 -26.32
CA GLU A 254 -6.41 12.67 -25.27
C GLU A 254 -7.14 13.23 -24.06
N GLN A 255 -8.22 14.01 -24.29
CA GLN A 255 -9.09 14.51 -23.23
C GLN A 255 -9.77 13.37 -22.46
N LEU A 256 -10.26 12.36 -23.18
CA LEU A 256 -10.84 11.16 -22.57
C LEU A 256 -9.82 10.32 -21.79
N ALA A 257 -8.54 10.35 -22.17
CA ALA A 257 -7.50 9.60 -21.47
C ALA A 257 -7.07 10.26 -20.14
N ILE A 258 -7.37 11.56 -19.94
CA ILE A 258 -6.99 12.34 -18.76
C ILE A 258 -8.10 12.36 -17.69
N LEU A 259 -9.35 12.09 -18.11
CA LEU A 259 -10.56 12.05 -17.28
C LEU A 259 -10.67 10.74 -16.47
#